data_AF-A0A2P6RGD0-F1
#
_entry.id   AF-A0A2P6RGD0-F1
#
_cell.length_a   1.000
_cell.length_b   1.000
_cell.length_c   1.000
_cell.angle_alpha   90.00
_cell.angle_beta   90.00
_cell.angle_gamma   90.00
#
_symmetry.space_group_name_H-M   'P 1'
#
loop_
_entity.id
_entity.type
_entity.pdbx_description
1 polymer ?
#
loop_
_entity_poly.entity_id
_entity_poly.type
_entity_poly.pdbx_seq_one_letter_code
_entity_poly.pdbx_strand_id
1 'polypeptide(L)'
;MRQLTKDGLQQTDKRVGLMNEILAAMDTVKCYSWETSFQKQVQNIRNYELSRFHKAQLLSALNSFILNSIPAVVTVTSFGAFTFLGGKLTPTRAFTSLFLFAVRATLPFRNAAQLIKSDAGVIIRGTVAYVPQVSWIFNATVRENILFESEFEAARYCKAIDVTEFHHDLDLLPVFNRCIKEDFKGKTKVLVTNQLHFLPQVDEVILVSDGTIKEEGTFRISLKTVCCSKS
;
A
#
# COMPACT_ATOMS: atom_id res chain seq x y z
N MET A 1 18.24 -0.98 -9.41
CA MET A 1 17.69 -1.66 -8.21
C MET A 1 16.31 -1.16 -7.80
N ARG A 2 16.10 0.13 -7.51
CA ARG A 2 14.76 0.64 -7.09
C ARG A 2 13.62 0.37 -8.08
N GLN A 3 13.85 0.58 -9.38
CA GLN A 3 12.85 0.24 -10.41
C GLN A 3 12.55 -1.27 -10.43
N LEU A 4 13.58 -2.12 -10.34
CA LEU A 4 13.41 -3.58 -10.22
C LEU A 4 12.59 -3.98 -8.99
N THR A 5 12.77 -3.31 -7.85
CA THR A 5 11.97 -3.54 -6.63
C THR A 5 10.53 -3.09 -6.83
N LYS A 6 10.30 -1.91 -7.42
CA LYS A 6 8.95 -1.40 -7.72
C LYS A 6 8.20 -2.31 -8.69
N ASP A 7 8.86 -2.71 -9.76
CA ASP A 7 8.29 -3.60 -10.78
C ASP A 7 8.05 -5.01 -10.20
N GLY A 8 8.88 -5.47 -9.26
CA GLY A 8 8.69 -6.71 -8.53
C GLY A 8 7.47 -6.67 -7.60
N LEU A 9 7.26 -5.55 -6.91
CA LEU A 9 6.07 -5.32 -6.07
C LEU A 9 4.80 -5.34 -6.93
N GLN A 10 4.78 -4.59 -8.04
CA GLN A 10 3.62 -4.54 -8.95
C GLN A 10 3.22 -5.91 -9.52
N GLN A 11 4.18 -6.83 -9.70
CA GLN A 11 3.89 -8.18 -10.21
C GLN A 11 3.38 -9.10 -9.11
N THR A 12 3.94 -8.97 -7.91
CA THR A 12 3.44 -9.67 -6.72
C THR A 12 2.00 -9.28 -6.45
N ASP A 13 1.67 -7.99 -6.56
CA ASP A 13 0.30 -7.48 -6.42
C ASP A 13 -0.63 -8.09 -7.47
N LYS A 14 -0.21 -8.25 -8.73
CA LYS A 14 -1.01 -8.91 -9.77
C LYS A 14 -1.31 -10.37 -9.41
N ARG A 15 -0.33 -11.12 -8.91
CA ARG A 15 -0.53 -12.53 -8.50
C ARG A 15 -1.48 -12.62 -7.31
N VAL A 16 -1.31 -11.75 -6.31
CA VAL A 16 -2.17 -11.71 -5.12
C VAL A 16 -3.59 -11.30 -5.50
N GLY A 17 -3.76 -10.33 -6.40
CA GLY A 17 -5.06 -9.93 -6.94
C GLY A 17 -5.79 -11.08 -7.61
N LEU A 18 -5.13 -11.76 -8.56
CA LEU A 18 -5.70 -12.94 -9.23
C LEU A 18 -6.06 -14.05 -8.23
N MET A 19 -5.21 -14.28 -7.23
CA MET A 19 -5.45 -15.30 -6.20
C MET A 19 -6.68 -14.96 -5.34
N ASN A 20 -6.86 -13.68 -4.98
CA ASN A 20 -8.03 -13.21 -4.26
C ASN A 20 -9.31 -13.36 -5.09
N GLU A 21 -9.27 -13.05 -6.39
CA GLU A 21 -10.41 -13.26 -7.30
C GLU A 21 -10.79 -14.75 -7.39
N ILE A 22 -9.80 -15.64 -7.50
CA ILE A 22 -10.04 -17.10 -7.52
C ILE A 22 -10.67 -17.57 -6.20
N LEU A 23 -10.17 -17.09 -5.05
CA LEU A 23 -10.69 -17.45 -3.74
C LEU A 23 -12.12 -16.94 -3.53
N ALA A 24 -12.42 -15.73 -4.00
CA ALA A 24 -13.78 -15.17 -3.96
C ALA A 24 -14.77 -15.97 -4.84
N ALA A 25 -14.30 -16.58 -5.93
CA ALA A 25 -15.10 -17.38 -6.86
C ALA A 25 -14.94 -18.91 -6.67
N MET A 26 -14.43 -19.37 -5.52
CA MET A 26 -13.99 -20.76 -5.32
C MET A 26 -15.07 -21.81 -5.64
N ASP A 27 -16.32 -21.54 -5.27
CA ASP A 27 -17.43 -22.45 -5.51
C ASP A 27 -17.69 -22.63 -7.02
N THR A 28 -17.61 -21.55 -7.80
CA THR A 28 -17.72 -21.60 -9.26
C THR A 28 -16.55 -22.35 -9.88
N VAL A 29 -15.33 -22.12 -9.40
CA VAL A 29 -14.13 -22.83 -9.88
C VAL A 29 -14.26 -24.33 -9.72
N LYS A 30 -14.78 -24.79 -8.56
CA LYS A 30 -15.03 -26.21 -8.28
C LYS A 30 -16.15 -26.79 -9.14
N CYS A 31 -17.27 -26.07 -9.31
CA CYS A 31 -18.38 -26.53 -10.14
C CYS A 31 -18.00 -26.80 -11.60
N TYR A 32 -17.05 -26.03 -12.16
CA TYR A 32 -16.59 -26.20 -13.53
C TYR A 32 -15.26 -26.98 -13.67
N SER A 33 -14.70 -27.50 -12.57
CA SER A 33 -13.38 -28.17 -12.55
C SER A 33 -12.25 -27.32 -13.16
N TRP A 34 -12.31 -25.99 -13.03
CA TRP A 34 -11.35 -25.05 -13.60
C TRP A 34 -10.03 -24.94 -12.83
N GLU A 35 -9.87 -25.73 -11.76
CA GLU A 35 -8.69 -25.75 -10.89
C GLU A 35 -7.39 -25.89 -11.69
N THR A 36 -7.34 -26.80 -12.66
CA THR A 36 -6.13 -27.05 -13.47
C THR A 36 -5.81 -25.88 -14.42
N SER A 37 -6.83 -25.16 -14.89
CA SER A 37 -6.66 -23.99 -15.75
C SER A 37 -6.09 -22.81 -14.97
N PHE A 38 -6.69 -22.51 -13.81
CA PHE A 38 -6.20 -21.47 -12.91
C PHE A 38 -4.81 -21.79 -12.34
N GLN A 39 -4.55 -23.05 -12.00
CA GLN A 39 -3.23 -23.51 -11.56
C GLN A 39 -2.15 -23.23 -12.62
N LYS A 40 -2.42 -23.52 -13.90
CA LYS A 40 -1.49 -23.22 -15.00
C LYS A 40 -1.27 -21.72 -15.16
N GLN A 41 -2.31 -20.89 -15.05
CA GLN A 41 -2.16 -19.43 -15.11
C GLN A 41 -1.28 -18.90 -13.97
N VAL A 42 -1.54 -19.31 -12.73
CA VAL A 42 -0.73 -18.91 -11.56
C VAL A 42 0.71 -19.40 -11.71
N GLN A 43 0.92 -20.62 -12.21
CA GLN A 43 2.25 -21.17 -12.44
C GLN A 43 3.02 -20.38 -13.51
N ASN A 44 2.37 -19.95 -14.58
CA ASN A 44 2.99 -19.13 -15.62
C ASN A 44 3.45 -17.78 -15.07
N ILE A 45 2.60 -17.11 -14.27
CA ILE A 45 2.96 -15.86 -13.57
C ILE A 45 4.15 -16.09 -12.64
N ARG A 46 4.11 -17.19 -11.87
CA ARG A 46 5.18 -17.53 -10.92
C ARG A 46 6.52 -17.81 -11.60
N ASN A 47 6.51 -18.55 -12.71
CA ASN A 47 7.73 -18.82 -13.48
C ASN A 47 8.34 -17.52 -14.03
N TYR A 48 7.50 -16.59 -14.47
CA TYR A 48 7.93 -15.28 -14.93
C TYR A 48 8.53 -14.43 -13.79
N GLU A 49 7.89 -14.40 -12.60
CA GLU A 49 8.44 -13.78 -11.39
C GLU A 49 9.82 -14.35 -11.04
N LEU A 50 9.95 -15.67 -10.98
CA LEU A 50 11.18 -16.36 -10.63
C LEU A 50 12.31 -16.09 -11.63
N SER A 51 12.02 -16.10 -12.93
CA SER A 51 13.02 -15.80 -13.96
C SER A 51 13.56 -14.37 -13.82
N ARG A 52 12.69 -13.41 -13.48
CA ARG A 52 13.09 -12.02 -13.27
C ARG A 52 13.84 -11.86 -11.95
N PHE A 53 13.40 -12.54 -10.90
CA PHE A 53 14.08 -12.57 -9.62
C PHE A 53 15.51 -13.11 -9.77
N HIS A 54 15.70 -14.21 -10.51
CA HIS A 54 17.03 -14.72 -10.83
C HIS A 54 17.89 -13.71 -11.58
N LYS A 55 17.36 -13.01 -12.60
CA LYS A 55 18.10 -11.95 -13.30
C LYS A 55 18.49 -10.79 -12.37
N ALA A 56 17.60 -10.39 -11.46
CA ALA A 56 17.87 -9.35 -10.48
C ALA A 56 18.92 -9.78 -9.43
N GLN A 57 18.86 -11.04 -8.97
CA GLN A 57 19.87 -11.61 -8.08
C GLN A 57 21.22 -11.74 -8.77
N LEU A 58 21.26 -12.14 -10.05
CA LEU A 58 22.49 -12.16 -10.84
C LEU A 58 23.10 -10.76 -10.97
N LEU A 59 22.28 -9.74 -11.26
CA LEU A 59 22.74 -8.35 -11.32
C LEU A 59 23.27 -7.87 -9.96
N SER A 60 22.61 -8.23 -8.87
CA SER A 60 23.04 -7.93 -7.50
C SER A 60 24.36 -8.63 -7.14
N ALA A 61 24.52 -9.89 -7.54
CA ALA A 61 25.74 -10.67 -7.34
C ALA A 61 26.91 -10.10 -8.14
N LEU A 62 26.69 -9.72 -9.41
CA LEU A 62 27.70 -9.05 -10.23
C LEU A 62 28.12 -7.71 -9.63
N ASN A 63 27.17 -6.89 -9.19
CA ASN A 63 27.47 -5.63 -8.51
C ASN A 63 28.27 -5.87 -7.22
N SER A 64 27.91 -6.89 -6.44
CA SER A 64 28.63 -7.27 -5.23
C SER A 64 30.04 -7.79 -5.54
N PHE A 65 30.20 -8.57 -6.61
CA PHE A 65 31.50 -9.07 -7.06
C PHE A 65 32.42 -7.93 -7.50
N ILE A 66 31.90 -6.97 -8.27
CA ILE A 66 32.65 -5.78 -8.69
C ILE A 66 33.11 -4.99 -7.46
N LEU A 67 32.20 -4.71 -6.53
CA LEU A 67 32.52 -3.93 -5.32
C LEU A 67 33.54 -4.64 -4.40
N ASN A 68 33.51 -5.97 -4.31
CA ASN A 68 34.48 -6.74 -3.54
C ASN A 68 35.84 -6.91 -4.25
N SER A 69 35.86 -6.90 -5.59
CA SER A 69 37.09 -7.12 -6.36
C SER A 69 37.92 -5.84 -6.56
N ILE A 70 37.28 -4.67 -6.56
CA ILE A 70 37.94 -3.36 -6.75
C ILE A 70 39.15 -3.16 -5.81
N PRO A 71 39.06 -3.40 -4.48
CA PRO A 71 40.19 -3.17 -3.57
C PRO A 71 41.41 -4.05 -3.89
N ALA A 72 41.17 -5.32 -4.26
CA ALA A 72 42.25 -6.24 -4.62
C ALA A 72 42.97 -5.76 -5.90
N VAL A 73 42.21 -5.37 -6.93
CA VAL A 73 42.77 -4.85 -8.18
C VAL A 73 43.56 -3.56 -7.93
N VAL A 74 42.98 -2.57 -7.25
CA VAL A 74 43.64 -1.29 -6.96
C VAL A 74 44.94 -1.50 -6.18
N THR A 75 44.95 -2.42 -5.22
CA THR A 75 46.13 -2.75 -4.41
C THR A 75 47.25 -3.35 -5.26
N VAL A 76 46.94 -4.35 -6.09
CA VAL A 76 47.93 -5.02 -6.97
C VAL A 76 48.50 -4.04 -7.98
N THR A 77 47.66 -3.26 -8.67
CA THR A 77 48.11 -2.32 -9.70
C THR A 77 48.98 -1.21 -9.10
N SER A 78 48.62 -0.70 -7.91
CA SER A 78 49.39 0.36 -7.24
C SER A 78 50.76 -0.11 -6.78
N PHE A 79 50.84 -1.27 -6.11
CA PHE A 79 52.13 -1.81 -5.69
C PHE A 79 52.98 -2.27 -6.88
N GLY A 80 52.36 -2.89 -7.89
CA GLY A 80 53.04 -3.31 -9.11
C GLY A 80 53.68 -2.13 -9.86
N ALA A 81 52.94 -1.03 -10.05
CA ALA A 81 53.48 0.18 -10.65
C ALA A 81 54.62 0.79 -9.81
N PHE A 82 54.48 0.79 -8.48
CA PHE A 82 55.51 1.31 -7.58
C PHE A 82 56.82 0.51 -7.64
N THR A 83 56.73 -0.82 -7.74
CA THR A 83 57.92 -1.68 -7.93
C THR A 83 58.58 -1.48 -9.28
N PHE A 84 57.80 -1.28 -10.35
CA PHE A 84 58.33 -1.07 -11.69
C PHE A 84 59.14 0.23 -11.81
N LEU A 85 58.74 1.27 -11.07
CA LEU A 85 59.45 2.56 -10.98
C LEU A 85 60.68 2.53 -10.05
N GLY A 86 61.08 1.37 -9.53
CA GLY A 86 62.26 1.22 -8.67
C GLY A 86 62.04 1.60 -7.20
N GLY A 87 60.79 1.68 -6.74
CA GLY A 87 60.45 1.99 -5.35
C GLY A 87 60.79 0.84 -4.38
N LYS A 88 61.42 1.15 -3.24
CA LYS A 88 61.66 0.17 -2.17
C LYS A 88 60.38 -0.06 -1.36
N LEU A 89 59.82 -1.27 -1.45
CA LEU A 89 58.68 -1.73 -0.63
C LEU A 89 59.14 -2.08 0.79
N THR A 90 58.94 -1.17 1.73
CA THR A 90 59.13 -1.43 3.16
C THR A 90 57.81 -1.91 3.77
N PRO A 91 57.81 -2.89 4.71
CA PRO A 91 56.59 -3.40 5.34
C PRO A 91 55.67 -2.30 5.87
N THR A 92 56.22 -1.27 6.51
CA THR A 92 55.47 -0.12 7.04
C THR A 92 54.64 0.60 5.97
N ARG A 93 55.21 0.84 4.78
CA ARG A 93 54.51 1.53 3.68
C ARG A 93 53.38 0.67 3.09
N ALA A 94 53.61 -0.64 3.00
CA ALA A 94 52.64 -1.59 2.46
C ALA A 94 51.41 -1.76 3.39
N PHE A 95 51.63 -1.88 4.69
CA PHE A 95 50.52 -2.00 5.64
C PHE A 95 49.69 -0.70 5.75
N THR A 96 50.33 0.47 5.70
CA THR A 96 49.61 1.75 5.73
C THR A 96 48.75 1.99 4.48
N SER A 97 49.22 1.64 3.29
CA SER A 97 48.44 1.82 2.06
C SER A 97 47.31 0.79 1.94
N LEU A 98 47.53 -0.45 2.36
CA LEU A 98 46.48 -1.48 2.40
C LEU A 98 45.32 -1.07 3.32
N PHE A 99 45.63 -0.49 4.49
CA PHE A 99 44.62 0.02 5.41
C PHE A 99 43.79 1.16 4.79
N LEU A 100 44.43 2.11 4.09
CA LEU A 100 43.73 3.21 3.42
C LEU A 100 42.80 2.74 2.28
N PHE A 101 43.22 1.73 1.52
CA PHE A 101 42.37 1.14 0.48
C PHE A 101 41.16 0.40 1.05
N ALA A 102 41.31 -0.27 2.20
CA ALA A 102 40.21 -0.94 2.89
C ALA A 102 39.14 0.05 3.40
N VAL A 103 39.54 1.17 4.00
CA VAL A 103 38.59 2.16 4.56
C VAL A 103 37.77 2.87 3.46
N ARG A 104 38.37 3.18 2.31
CA ARG A 104 37.70 3.85 1.17
C ARG A 104 36.59 2.98 0.55
N ALA A 105 36.74 1.65 0.60
CA ALA A 105 35.80 0.69 0.02
C ALA A 105 34.51 0.53 0.83
N THR A 106 34.54 0.81 2.14
CA THR A 106 33.42 0.51 3.05
C THR A 106 32.33 1.59 3.11
N LEU A 107 32.63 2.86 2.78
CA LEU A 107 31.82 3.98 3.34
C LEU A 107 30.86 4.80 2.43
N PRO A 108 31.00 5.01 1.10
CA PRO A 108 30.11 5.98 0.42
C PRO A 108 28.98 5.41 -0.47
N PHE A 109 28.95 4.14 -0.88
CA PHE A 109 28.03 3.72 -1.96
C PHE A 109 26.71 3.06 -1.52
N ARG A 110 26.49 2.78 -0.23
CA ARG A 110 25.30 2.03 0.22
C ARG A 110 24.08 2.89 0.61
N ASN A 111 24.27 4.16 0.95
CA ASN A 111 23.24 4.92 1.69
C ASN A 111 22.60 6.09 0.93
N ALA A 112 22.91 6.32 -0.34
CA ALA A 112 22.37 7.46 -1.11
C ALA A 112 20.89 7.32 -1.52
N ALA A 113 20.16 6.37 -0.95
CA ALA A 113 18.88 5.91 -1.44
C ALA A 113 17.77 5.94 -0.37
N GLN A 114 17.58 7.06 0.32
CA GLN A 114 16.30 7.31 0.98
C GLN A 114 16.02 8.80 1.15
N LEU A 115 14.72 9.15 1.10
CA LEU A 115 14.12 10.45 1.43
C LEU A 115 13.95 11.46 0.29
N ILE A 116 12.96 11.19 -0.57
CA ILE A 116 12.03 12.25 -0.98
C ILE A 116 10.63 11.71 -0.65
N LYS A 117 10.11 12.09 0.52
CA LYS A 117 8.67 12.06 0.80
C LYS A 117 8.18 13.48 0.58
N SER A 118 7.15 13.64 -0.25
CA SER A 118 6.43 14.90 -0.41
C SER A 118 5.76 15.26 0.90
N ASP A 119 6.10 16.42 1.46
CA ASP A 119 5.47 16.98 2.65
C ASP A 119 4.04 17.40 2.30
N ALA A 120 3.07 16.55 2.66
CA ALA A 120 1.66 16.92 2.72
C ALA A 120 1.23 16.76 4.18
N GLY A 121 1.05 17.89 4.87
CA GLY A 121 0.60 17.91 6.27
C GLY A 121 -0.93 17.86 6.33
N VAL A 122 -1.48 16.73 6.78
CA VAL A 122 -2.90 16.59 7.10
C VAL A 122 -3.05 16.57 8.62
N ILE A 123 -3.87 17.48 9.17
CA ILE A 123 -4.12 17.59 10.61
C ILE A 123 -5.55 17.13 10.89
N ILE A 124 -5.70 16.07 11.68
CA ILE A 124 -7.00 15.59 12.18
C ILE A 124 -7.06 15.90 13.69
N ARG A 125 -8.17 16.46 14.16
CA ARG A 125 -8.39 16.77 15.58
C ARG A 125 -9.45 15.84 16.17
N GLY A 126 -9.08 15.10 17.21
CA GLY A 126 -9.99 14.22 17.95
C GLY A 126 -9.94 12.74 17.52
N THR A 127 -10.93 11.97 17.96
CA THR A 127 -11.10 10.54 17.64
C THR A 127 -11.84 10.34 16.32
N VAL A 128 -11.34 9.44 15.48
CA VAL A 128 -11.94 9.11 14.18
C VAL A 128 -12.57 7.72 14.24
N ALA A 129 -13.76 7.58 13.68
CA ALA A 129 -14.37 6.29 13.38
C ALA A 129 -14.46 6.14 11.85
N TYR A 130 -14.17 4.94 11.35
CA TYR A 130 -14.15 4.65 9.91
C TYR A 130 -15.00 3.41 9.62
N VAL A 131 -15.78 3.48 8.55
CA VAL A 131 -16.56 2.35 8.04
C VAL A 131 -16.12 2.10 6.59
N PRO A 132 -15.49 0.94 6.28
CA PRO A 132 -15.07 0.62 4.93
C PRO A 132 -16.26 0.31 4.02
N GLN A 133 -16.06 0.46 2.69
CA GLN A 133 -17.07 0.07 1.70
C GLN A 133 -17.38 -1.44 1.74
N VAL A 134 -16.37 -2.25 2.08
CA VAL A 134 -16.52 -3.68 2.31
C VAL A 134 -16.34 -3.93 3.79
N SER A 135 -17.41 -4.40 4.46
CA SER A 135 -17.38 -4.72 5.89
C SER A 135 -16.39 -5.83 6.16
N TRP A 136 -15.52 -5.63 7.16
CA TRP A 136 -14.63 -6.67 7.66
C TRP A 136 -15.18 -7.23 8.95
N ILE A 137 -15.41 -8.55 8.97
CA ILE A 137 -15.89 -9.30 10.13
C ILE A 137 -14.74 -10.22 10.58
N PHE A 138 -14.40 -10.17 11.86
CA PHE A 138 -13.44 -11.07 12.49
C PHE A 138 -14.08 -12.44 12.75
N ASN A 139 -13.23 -13.46 12.77
CA ASN A 139 -13.60 -14.81 13.21
C ASN A 139 -13.78 -14.84 14.74
N ALA A 140 -14.87 -14.24 15.20
CA ALA A 140 -15.25 -14.02 16.59
C ALA A 140 -16.78 -13.95 16.69
N THR A 141 -17.34 -13.85 17.90
CA THR A 141 -18.79 -13.69 18.06
C THR A 141 -19.29 -12.35 17.50
N VAL A 142 -20.57 -12.26 17.14
CA VAL A 142 -21.19 -10.99 16.67
C VAL A 142 -21.00 -9.88 17.72
N ARG A 143 -21.13 -10.22 19.00
CA ARG A 143 -20.90 -9.29 20.11
C ARG A 143 -19.47 -8.74 20.11
N GLU A 144 -18.47 -9.60 19.97
CA GLU A 144 -17.05 -9.19 19.94
C GLU A 144 -16.73 -8.33 18.71
N ASN A 145 -17.34 -8.66 17.55
CA ASN A 145 -17.24 -7.85 16.35
C ASN A 145 -17.84 -6.44 16.53
N ILE A 146 -18.94 -6.32 17.26
CA ILE A 146 -19.59 -5.02 17.57
C ILE A 146 -18.80 -4.23 18.62
N LEU A 147 -18.31 -4.90 19.68
CA LEU A 147 -17.57 -4.24 20.76
C LEU A 147 -16.18 -3.78 20.33
N PHE A 148 -15.53 -4.49 19.41
CA PHE A 148 -14.18 -4.16 18.91
C PHE A 148 -13.20 -3.91 20.07
N GLU A 149 -13.05 -4.92 20.94
CA GLU A 149 -12.22 -4.89 22.16
C GLU A 149 -12.64 -3.89 23.25
N SER A 150 -13.77 -3.20 23.12
CA SER A 150 -14.31 -2.37 24.20
C SER A 150 -14.99 -3.20 25.29
N GLU A 151 -15.02 -2.66 26.51
CA GLU A 151 -15.74 -3.29 27.63
C GLU A 151 -17.24 -3.37 27.34
N PHE A 152 -17.85 -4.49 27.75
CA PHE A 152 -19.27 -4.71 27.52
C PHE A 152 -20.13 -3.85 28.44
N GLU A 153 -20.78 -2.84 27.87
CA GLU A 153 -21.77 -2.01 28.54
C GLU A 153 -23.17 -2.29 27.96
N ALA A 154 -24.04 -2.95 28.74
CA ALA A 154 -25.35 -3.41 28.26
C ALA A 154 -26.24 -2.29 27.72
N ALA A 155 -26.31 -1.14 28.40
CA ALA A 155 -27.14 -0.01 27.97
C ALA A 155 -26.69 0.56 26.62
N ARG A 156 -25.38 0.71 26.43
CA ARG A 156 -24.79 1.22 25.19
C ARG A 156 -24.90 0.22 24.05
N TYR A 157 -24.69 -1.06 24.34
CA TYR A 157 -24.81 -2.16 23.37
C TYR A 157 -26.26 -2.29 22.86
N CYS A 158 -27.25 -2.35 23.77
CA CYS A 158 -28.65 -2.43 23.37
C CYS A 158 -29.11 -1.17 22.62
N LYS A 159 -28.65 0.02 23.00
CA LYS A 159 -28.94 1.24 22.25
C LYS A 159 -28.34 1.21 20.84
N ALA A 160 -27.07 0.79 20.72
CA ALA A 160 -26.40 0.69 19.42
C ALA A 160 -27.15 -0.28 18.51
N ILE A 161 -27.56 -1.43 19.07
CA ILE A 161 -28.40 -2.41 18.39
C ILE A 161 -29.73 -1.78 17.99
N ASP A 162 -30.52 -1.21 18.88
CA ASP A 162 -31.84 -0.61 18.61
C ASP A 162 -31.82 0.46 17.50
N VAL A 163 -30.77 1.30 17.48
CA VAL A 163 -30.60 2.34 16.45
C VAL A 163 -30.21 1.74 15.09
N THR A 164 -29.50 0.61 15.09
CA THR A 164 -29.14 -0.15 13.88
C THR A 164 -30.16 -1.22 13.49
N GLU A 165 -31.06 -1.60 14.41
CA GLU A 165 -31.96 -2.72 14.28
C GLU A 165 -33.09 -2.35 13.35
N PHE A 166 -33.00 -3.01 12.21
CA PHE A 166 -33.77 -2.77 11.03
C PHE A 166 -35.02 -3.64 11.09
N HIS A 167 -36.05 -3.21 11.82
CA HIS A 167 -37.30 -3.97 11.88
C HIS A 167 -38.07 -4.00 10.54
N HIS A 168 -37.53 -3.43 9.45
CA HIS A 168 -38.14 -3.49 8.12
C HIS A 168 -37.15 -3.35 6.95
N ASP A 169 -36.58 -4.48 6.49
CA ASP A 169 -35.45 -4.72 5.54
C ASP A 169 -35.45 -4.05 4.13
N LEU A 170 -36.20 -2.96 3.91
CA LEU A 170 -36.39 -2.39 2.56
C LEU A 170 -36.00 -0.93 2.27
N ASP A 171 -35.57 -0.07 3.21
CA ASP A 171 -35.16 1.31 2.85
C ASP A 171 -33.89 1.82 3.56
N LEU A 172 -32.91 2.36 2.82
CA LEU A 172 -31.68 2.97 3.37
C LEU A 172 -31.92 4.33 4.06
N LEU A 173 -33.03 5.01 3.75
CA LEU A 173 -33.34 6.37 4.22
C LEU A 173 -33.62 6.50 5.73
N PRO A 174 -34.35 5.57 6.39
CA PRO A 174 -34.57 5.60 7.83
C PRO A 174 -33.28 5.49 8.65
N VAL A 175 -32.29 4.70 8.18
CA VAL A 175 -30.99 4.56 8.87
C VAL A 175 -30.19 5.86 8.77
N PHE A 176 -30.17 6.50 7.60
CA PHE A 176 -29.49 7.78 7.45
C PHE A 176 -30.08 8.86 8.37
N ASN A 177 -31.41 8.92 8.50
CA ASN A 177 -32.05 9.92 9.36
C ASN A 177 -31.86 9.62 10.87
N ARG A 178 -32.07 8.38 11.32
CA ARG A 178 -31.93 8.05 12.75
C ARG A 178 -30.47 7.93 13.19
N CYS A 179 -29.71 7.07 12.52
CA CYS A 179 -28.33 6.78 12.94
C CYS A 179 -27.38 7.94 12.59
N ILE A 180 -27.41 8.42 11.33
CA ILE A 180 -26.41 9.40 10.87
C ILE A 180 -26.76 10.84 11.26
N LYS A 181 -28.04 11.25 11.21
CA LYS A 181 -28.43 12.63 11.56
C LYS A 181 -28.70 12.84 13.05
N GLU A 182 -29.57 12.02 13.66
CA GLU A 182 -30.02 12.25 15.04
C GLU A 182 -28.95 11.85 16.07
N ASP A 183 -28.46 10.62 16.02
CA ASP A 183 -27.57 10.08 17.04
C ASP A 183 -26.15 10.68 17.01
N PHE A 184 -25.71 11.13 15.84
CA PHE A 184 -24.42 11.81 15.66
C PHE A 184 -24.57 13.33 15.46
N LYS A 185 -25.58 13.97 16.06
CA LYS A 185 -25.72 15.42 16.03
C LYS A 185 -24.52 16.11 16.70
N GLY A 186 -23.95 17.12 16.05
CA GLY A 186 -22.79 17.87 16.56
C GLY A 186 -21.41 17.23 16.31
N LYS A 187 -21.34 16.08 15.62
CA LYS A 187 -20.07 15.47 15.18
C LYS A 187 -19.83 15.71 13.69
N THR A 188 -18.58 15.89 13.28
CA THR A 188 -18.18 15.96 11.88
C THR A 188 -18.33 14.58 11.24
N LYS A 189 -19.05 14.50 10.12
CA LYS A 189 -19.37 13.27 9.41
C LYS A 189 -19.03 13.45 7.94
N VAL A 190 -18.27 12.52 7.38
CA VAL A 190 -17.94 12.49 5.96
C VAL A 190 -18.56 11.22 5.40
N LEU A 191 -19.50 11.36 4.46
CA LEU A 191 -20.16 10.26 3.79
C LEU A 191 -19.73 10.24 2.32
N VAL A 192 -19.21 9.09 1.88
CA VAL A 192 -18.96 8.83 0.46
C VAL A 192 -20.14 8.03 -0.07
N THR A 193 -20.86 8.59 -1.04
CA THR A 193 -22.00 7.92 -1.68
C THR A 193 -22.11 8.31 -3.14
N ASN A 194 -22.51 7.35 -3.97
CA ASN A 194 -22.90 7.61 -5.37
C ASN A 194 -24.42 7.85 -5.49
N GLN A 195 -25.17 7.70 -4.39
CA GLN A 195 -26.63 7.82 -4.39
C GLN A 195 -27.03 9.29 -4.19
N LEU A 196 -27.60 9.90 -5.24
CA LEU A 196 -27.90 11.34 -5.27
C LEU A 196 -29.01 11.79 -4.30
N HIS A 197 -29.82 10.87 -3.78
CA HIS A 197 -30.98 11.20 -2.93
C HIS A 197 -30.61 11.70 -1.53
N PHE A 198 -29.36 11.49 -1.10
CA PHE A 198 -28.85 12.03 0.16
C PHE A 198 -28.37 13.48 0.04
N LEU A 199 -28.10 13.96 -1.18
CA LEU A 199 -27.50 15.28 -1.42
C LEU A 199 -28.35 16.47 -0.93
N PRO A 200 -29.70 16.45 -0.94
CA PRO A 200 -30.50 17.54 -0.37
C PRO A 200 -30.37 17.68 1.15
N GLN A 201 -29.78 16.69 1.81
CA GLN A 201 -29.79 16.53 3.26
C GLN A 201 -28.42 16.74 3.90
N VAL A 202 -27.39 17.03 3.11
CA VAL A 202 -26.01 17.26 3.54
C VAL A 202 -25.65 18.74 3.47
N ASP A 203 -24.74 19.16 4.34
CA ASP A 203 -24.31 20.56 4.44
C ASP A 203 -23.39 20.96 3.28
N GLU A 204 -22.50 20.04 2.87
CA GLU A 204 -21.46 20.27 1.87
C GLU A 204 -21.24 19.02 1.00
N VAL A 205 -20.98 19.22 -0.29
CA VAL A 205 -20.73 18.17 -1.29
C VAL A 205 -19.41 18.46 -1.99
N ILE A 206 -18.54 17.45 -2.06
CA ILE A 206 -17.27 17.49 -2.78
C ILE A 206 -17.31 16.48 -3.92
N LEU A 207 -17.12 16.93 -5.16
CA LEU A 207 -17.03 16.08 -6.34
C LEU A 207 -15.56 15.83 -6.68
N VAL A 208 -15.15 14.57 -6.69
CA VAL A 208 -13.80 14.15 -7.05
C VAL A 208 -13.85 13.38 -8.37
N SER A 209 -13.04 13.79 -9.35
CA SER A 209 -12.83 13.07 -10.61
C SER A 209 -11.36 13.11 -11.00
N ASP A 210 -10.84 12.00 -11.53
CA ASP A 210 -9.46 11.86 -12.01
C ASP A 210 -8.40 12.21 -10.96
N GLY A 211 -8.69 11.91 -9.69
CA GLY A 211 -7.79 12.23 -8.57
C GLY A 211 -7.70 13.71 -8.23
N THR A 212 -8.61 14.54 -8.78
CA THR A 212 -8.69 15.98 -8.51
C THR A 212 -10.08 16.35 -7.97
N ILE A 213 -10.14 17.31 -7.04
CA ILE A 213 -11.42 17.92 -6.62
C ILE A 213 -11.89 18.79 -7.80
N LYS A 214 -13.04 18.42 -8.37
CA LYS A 214 -13.65 19.16 -9.48
C LYS A 214 -14.56 20.26 -8.97
N GLU A 215 -15.31 19.99 -7.89
CA GLU A 215 -16.25 20.94 -7.30
C GLU A 215 -16.37 20.75 -5.79
N GLU A 216 -16.69 21.84 -5.10
CA GLU A 216 -16.96 21.92 -3.66
C GLU A 216 -18.11 22.92 -3.46
N GLY A 217 -19.17 22.53 -2.76
CA GLY A 217 -20.29 23.42 -2.46
C GLY A 217 -21.60 22.73 -2.09
N THR A 218 -22.68 23.50 -2.02
CA THR A 218 -24.02 22.98 -1.68
C THR A 218 -24.71 22.36 -2.90
N PHE A 219 -25.65 21.42 -2.66
CA PHE A 219 -26.42 20.68 -3.68
C PHE A 219 -26.89 21.46 -4.92
N ARG A 220 -27.30 22.72 -4.76
CA ARG A 220 -27.78 23.58 -5.86
C ARG A 220 -26.71 23.92 -6.90
N ILE A 221 -25.43 23.92 -6.52
CA ILE A 221 -24.31 24.23 -7.42
C ILE A 221 -23.97 22.99 -8.26
N SER A 222 -23.85 21.82 -7.62
CA SER A 222 -23.42 20.58 -8.28
C SER A 222 -24.42 20.00 -9.29
N LEU A 223 -25.72 20.25 -9.15
CA LEU A 223 -26.72 19.77 -10.12
C LEU A 223 -26.59 20.40 -11.52
N LYS A 224 -26.11 21.65 -11.62
CA LYS A 224 -25.95 22.33 -12.93
C LYS A 224 -24.87 21.65 -13.78
N THR A 225 -23.80 21.16 -13.16
CA THR A 225 -22.64 20.62 -13.88
C THR A 225 -22.78 19.14 -14.18
N VAL A 226 -23.36 18.34 -13.27
CA VAL A 226 -23.59 16.89 -13.50
C VAL A 226 -24.54 16.65 -14.67
N CYS A 227 -25.55 17.51 -14.86
CA CYS A 227 -26.42 17.47 -16.04
C CYS A 227 -25.74 17.97 -17.31
N CYS A 228 -24.83 18.96 -17.23
CA CYS A 228 -24.07 19.45 -18.39
C CYS A 228 -23.00 18.46 -18.89
N SER A 229 -22.43 17.63 -18.02
CA SER A 229 -21.41 16.63 -18.41
C SER A 229 -21.98 15.38 -19.10
N LYS A 230 -23.30 15.18 -19.08
CA LYS A 230 -23.98 14.04 -19.72
C LYS A 230 -24.66 14.39 -21.06
N SER A 231 -24.46 15.61 -21.57
CA SER A 231 -24.92 16.03 -22.90
C SER A 231 -23.81 15.99 -23.94
#